data_AF-A0A6A5UX11-F1
#
_entry.id   AF-A0A6A5UX11-F1
#
_cell.length_a   1.000
_cell.length_b   1.000
_cell.length_c   1.000
_cell.angle_alpha   90.00
_cell.angle_beta   90.00
_cell.angle_gamma   90.00
#
_symmetry.space_group_name_H-M   'P 1'
#
loop_
_entity.id
_entity.type
_entity.pdbx_description
1 polymer ?
#
loop_
_entity_poly.entity_id
_entity_poly.type
_entity_poly.pdbx_seq_one_letter_code
_entity_poly.pdbx_strand_id
1 'polypeptide(L)'
;PPTIKDAMTVTLRHCFQFLWIDRYCINQSSAMDMHLRIIQMGQIYASANLTIIALVGTDPTSGLPGIGHPRKTIKARKEQVGPVTLVQLNTEVAKNLQQLTWATRAWTFKEGILSKRRLVFTHQAILYIC
;
A
#
# COMPACT_ATOMS: atom_id res chain seq x y z
N PRO A 1 14.77 1.55 -6.38
CA PRO A 1 14.46 2.26 -5.11
C PRO A 1 14.02 1.28 -4.01
N PRO A 2 14.30 1.55 -2.73
CA PRO A 2 13.89 0.73 -1.58
C PRO A 2 12.43 0.25 -1.62
N THR A 3 11.45 1.15 -1.79
CA THR A 3 10.02 0.77 -1.81
C THR A 3 9.70 -0.26 -2.90
N ILE A 4 10.39 -0.18 -4.04
CA ILE A 4 10.21 -1.12 -5.16
C ILE A 4 10.81 -2.49 -4.84
N LYS A 5 12.00 -2.52 -4.23
CA LYS A 5 12.65 -3.78 -3.81
C LYS A 5 11.81 -4.49 -2.73
N ASP A 6 11.26 -3.72 -1.81
CA ASP A 6 10.38 -4.25 -0.78
C ASP A 6 9.07 -4.77 -1.38
N ALA A 7 8.48 -4.05 -2.34
CA ALA A 7 7.30 -4.52 -3.05
C ALA A 7 7.57 -5.84 -3.79
N MET A 8 8.71 -5.99 -4.47
CA MET A 8 9.12 -7.27 -5.09
C MET A 8 9.24 -8.38 -4.06
N THR A 9 9.82 -8.09 -2.89
CA THR A 9 9.93 -9.05 -1.79
C THR A 9 8.56 -9.50 -1.30
N VAL A 10 7.61 -8.57 -1.15
CA VAL A 10 6.21 -8.87 -0.78
C VAL A 10 5.56 -9.75 -1.85
N THR A 11 5.67 -9.38 -3.12
CA THR A 11 5.14 -10.16 -4.26
C THR A 11 5.61 -11.61 -4.23
N LEU A 12 6.93 -11.83 -4.11
CA LEU A 12 7.51 -13.17 -4.11
C LEU A 12 7.11 -13.97 -2.86
N ARG A 13 7.06 -13.34 -1.67
CA ARG A 13 6.61 -14.00 -0.43
C ARG A 13 5.15 -14.42 -0.44
N HIS A 14 4.32 -13.75 -1.26
CA HIS A 14 2.93 -14.13 -1.49
C HIS A 14 2.74 -15.03 -2.72
N CYS A 15 3.82 -15.64 -3.23
CA CYS A 15 3.81 -16.58 -4.36
C CYS A 15 3.27 -15.98 -5.67
N PHE A 16 3.33 -14.66 -5.82
CA PHE A 16 3.03 -14.00 -7.09
C PHE A 16 4.27 -13.90 -7.97
N GLN A 17 4.11 -14.09 -9.27
CA GLN A 17 5.20 -14.02 -10.25
C GLN A 17 5.35 -12.64 -10.89
N PHE A 18 4.27 -11.84 -10.88
CA PHE A 18 4.22 -10.57 -11.57
C PHE A 18 3.93 -9.43 -10.61
N LEU A 19 4.65 -8.31 -10.80
CA LEU A 19 4.42 -7.05 -10.12
C LEU A 19 4.32 -5.95 -11.17
N TRP A 20 3.19 -5.23 -11.16
CA TRP A 20 2.99 -4.08 -12.02
C TRP A 20 3.33 -2.79 -11.26
N ILE A 21 4.19 -1.96 -11.86
CA ILE A 21 4.58 -0.64 -11.33
C ILE A 21 4.49 0.37 -12.47
N ASP A 22 3.66 1.40 -12.31
CA ASP A 22 3.42 2.46 -13.30
C ASP A 22 4.69 3.00 -13.96
N ARG A 23 5.72 3.33 -13.17
CA ARG A 23 6.99 3.91 -13.61
C ARG A 23 7.78 3.01 -14.56
N TYR A 24 7.62 1.69 -14.45
CA TYR A 24 8.38 0.71 -15.22
C TYR A 24 7.55 0.00 -16.28
N CYS A 25 6.25 -0.15 -16.07
CA CYS A 25 5.34 -0.84 -16.99
C CYS A 25 4.70 0.11 -18.01
N ILE A 26 4.82 1.42 -17.82
CA ILE A 26 4.35 2.44 -18.76
C ILE A 26 5.56 3.10 -19.42
N ASN A 27 5.56 3.15 -20.74
CA ASN A 27 6.55 3.90 -21.49
C ASN A 27 6.33 5.41 -21.30
N GLN A 28 7.14 6.04 -20.46
CA GLN A 28 7.02 7.47 -20.13
C GLN A 28 7.51 8.38 -21.26
N SER A 29 8.23 7.87 -22.26
CA SER A 29 8.73 8.68 -23.38
C SER A 29 7.72 8.81 -24.53
N SER A 30 6.62 8.06 -24.49
CA SER A 30 5.58 8.04 -25.53
C SER A 30 4.27 8.51 -24.94
N ALA A 31 3.83 9.72 -25.32
CA ALA A 31 2.57 10.29 -24.83
C ALA A 31 1.36 9.42 -25.22
N MET A 32 1.41 8.79 -26.39
CA MET A 32 0.36 7.90 -26.87
C MET A 32 0.28 6.61 -26.03
N ASP A 33 1.42 5.96 -25.77
CA ASP A 33 1.46 4.75 -24.93
C ASP A 33 1.05 5.07 -23.49
N MET A 34 1.52 6.21 -22.97
CA MET A 34 1.14 6.69 -21.64
C MET A 34 -0.38 6.85 -21.53
N HIS A 35 -1.00 7.51 -22.51
CA HIS A 35 -2.45 7.70 -22.53
C HIS A 35 -3.22 6.37 -22.56
N LEU A 36 -2.82 5.44 -23.43
CA LEU A 36 -3.44 4.12 -23.54
C LEU A 36 -3.33 3.32 -22.23
N ARG A 37 -2.15 3.31 -21.62
CA ARG A 37 -1.94 2.60 -20.36
C ARG A 37 -2.71 3.23 -19.19
N ILE A 38 -2.80 4.56 -19.14
CA ILE A 38 -3.56 5.30 -18.13
C ILE A 38 -5.06 4.96 -18.18
N ILE A 39 -5.62 4.79 -19.37
CA ILE A 39 -7.02 4.37 -19.54
C ILE A 39 -7.19 2.95 -18.97
N GLN A 40 -6.24 2.05 -19.26
CA GLN A 40 -6.27 0.65 -18.81
C GLN A 40 -5.99 0.46 -17.32
N MET A 41 -5.39 1.44 -16.61
CA MET A 41 -5.05 1.32 -15.19
C MET A 41 -6.23 0.85 -14.31
N GLY A 42 -7.45 1.27 -14.64
CA GLY A 42 -8.64 0.83 -13.90
C GLY A 42 -8.85 -0.68 -13.97
N GLN A 43 -8.69 -1.27 -15.15
CA GLN A 43 -8.81 -2.72 -15.35
C GLN A 43 -7.66 -3.49 -14.69
N ILE A 44 -6.46 -2.90 -14.70
CA ILE A 44 -5.28 -3.48 -14.03
C ILE A 44 -5.57 -3.62 -12.53
N TYR A 45 -6.01 -2.54 -11.86
CA TYR A 45 -6.34 -2.59 -10.44
C TYR A 45 -7.54 -3.51 -10.14
N ALA A 46 -8.57 -3.50 -10.99
CA ALA A 46 -9.74 -4.38 -10.84
C ALA A 46 -9.43 -5.87 -11.00
N SER A 47 -8.40 -6.19 -11.78
CA SER A 47 -7.97 -7.57 -12.09
C SER A 47 -6.80 -8.03 -11.23
N ALA A 48 -6.14 -7.13 -10.51
CA ALA A 48 -5.03 -7.47 -9.63
C ALA A 48 -5.50 -8.39 -8.48
N ASN A 49 -4.77 -9.47 -8.24
CA ASN A 49 -5.02 -10.36 -7.09
C ASN A 49 -4.79 -9.66 -5.75
N LEU A 50 -3.84 -8.72 -5.71
CA LEU A 50 -3.47 -7.94 -4.53
C LEU A 50 -2.81 -6.63 -4.97
N THR A 51 -3.22 -5.52 -4.36
CA THR A 51 -2.59 -4.22 -4.56
C THR A 51 -1.81 -3.82 -3.30
N ILE A 52 -0.53 -3.50 -3.47
CA ILE A 52 0.33 -3.00 -2.38
C ILE A 52 0.21 -1.48 -2.34
N ILE A 53 -0.18 -0.93 -1.18
CA ILE A 53 -0.31 0.52 -0.98
C ILE A 53 0.70 0.94 0.09
N ALA A 54 1.66 1.79 -0.28
CA ALA A 54 2.57 2.42 0.66
C ALA A 54 1.99 3.76 1.12
N LEU A 55 1.47 3.82 2.34
CA LEU A 55 1.02 5.07 2.96
C LEU A 55 2.15 5.84 3.66
N VAL A 56 3.35 5.27 3.68
CA VAL A 56 4.53 5.90 4.26
C VAL A 56 5.44 6.45 3.19
N GLY A 57 6.09 7.56 3.53
CA GLY A 57 7.04 8.20 2.64
C GLY A 57 6.37 9.07 1.58
N THR A 58 7.06 10.11 1.17
CA THR A 58 6.64 11.00 0.07
C THR A 58 7.22 10.57 -1.27
N ASP A 59 8.15 9.61 -1.26
CA ASP A 59 8.95 9.21 -2.42
C ASP A 59 9.37 7.72 -2.32
N PRO A 60 9.80 7.09 -3.43
CA PRO A 60 10.06 5.64 -3.49
C PRO A 60 11.35 5.19 -2.79
N THR A 61 12.08 6.10 -2.12
CA THR A 61 13.25 5.76 -1.31
C THR A 61 12.91 5.38 0.14
N SER A 62 11.67 5.61 0.57
CA SER A 62 11.26 5.40 1.96
C SER A 62 11.21 3.92 2.40
N GLY A 63 10.96 2.98 1.49
CA GLY A 63 10.80 1.56 1.82
C GLY A 63 9.43 1.19 2.39
N LEU A 64 9.19 -0.10 2.59
CA LEU A 64 7.99 -0.65 3.23
C LEU A 64 8.30 -1.09 4.68
N PRO A 65 7.64 -0.48 5.69
CA PRO A 65 7.87 -0.82 7.09
C PRO A 65 7.50 -2.28 7.42
N GLY A 66 8.42 -2.98 8.07
CA GLY A 66 8.33 -4.41 8.37
C GLY A 66 8.82 -5.31 7.24
N ILE A 67 9.29 -4.76 6.12
CA ILE A 67 9.96 -5.49 5.05
C ILE A 67 11.43 -5.07 4.98
N GLY A 68 11.71 -3.86 4.50
CA GLY A 68 13.08 -3.35 4.35
C GLY A 68 13.66 -2.77 5.63
N HIS A 69 12.82 -2.37 6.58
CA HIS A 69 13.23 -1.84 7.89
C HIS A 69 12.17 -2.11 8.97
N PRO A 70 12.52 -2.05 10.27
CA PRO A 70 11.56 -2.25 11.36
C PRO A 70 10.41 -1.24 11.34
N ARG A 71 9.23 -1.65 11.81
CA ARG A 71 8.10 -0.73 12.02
C ARG A 71 8.31 0.11 13.27
N LYS A 72 7.76 1.33 13.29
CA LYS A 72 7.67 2.11 14.53
C LYS A 72 6.69 1.38 15.45
N THR A 73 7.21 0.84 16.54
CA THR A 73 6.40 0.10 17.51
C THR A 73 5.56 1.11 18.29
N ILE A 74 4.23 1.01 18.20
CA ILE A 74 3.38 1.62 19.22
C ILE A 74 3.13 0.57 20.28
N LYS A 75 3.39 0.93 21.54
CA LYS A 75 2.87 0.15 22.67
C LYS A 75 1.35 0.30 22.66
N ALA A 76 0.63 -0.73 22.19
CA ALA A 76 -0.81 -0.76 22.37
C ALA A 76 -1.10 -0.68 23.87
N ARG A 77 -1.97 0.26 24.28
CA ARG A 77 -2.41 0.33 25.67
C ARG A 77 -3.18 -0.96 25.95
N LYS A 78 -2.74 -1.69 26.97
CA LYS A 78 -3.40 -2.90 27.45
C LYS A 78 -3.93 -2.62 28.84
N GLU A 79 -5.18 -2.99 29.08
CA GLU A 79 -5.81 -2.88 30.40
C GLU A 79 -6.43 -4.23 30.74
N GLN A 80 -6.21 -4.70 31.97
CA GLN A 80 -6.76 -5.95 32.45
C GLN A 80 -8.07 -5.67 33.21
N VAL A 81 -9.17 -6.28 32.79
CA VAL A 81 -10.49 -6.17 33.43
C VAL A 81 -10.94 -7.59 33.78
N GLY A 82 -10.62 -8.02 35.00
CA GLY A 82 -10.85 -9.39 35.44
C GLY A 82 -10.10 -10.40 34.55
N PRO A 83 -10.78 -11.42 33.97
CA PRO A 83 -10.15 -12.39 33.08
C PRO A 83 -9.91 -11.86 31.65
N VAL A 84 -10.37 -10.64 31.33
CA VAL A 84 -10.30 -10.08 29.97
C VAL A 84 -9.16 -9.07 29.87
N THR A 85 -8.37 -9.17 28.79
CA THR A 85 -7.39 -8.13 28.42
C THR A 85 -7.97 -7.25 27.31
N LEU A 86 -8.19 -5.98 27.61
CA LEU A 86 -8.56 -4.97 26.63
C LEU A 86 -7.29 -4.43 25.97
N VAL A 87 -7.27 -4.41 24.65
CA VAL A 87 -6.16 -3.85 23.86
C VAL A 87 -6.67 -2.71 23.01
N GLN A 88 -6.13 -1.51 23.22
CA GLN A 88 -6.45 -0.37 22.37
C GLN A 88 -5.82 -0.59 20.99
N LEU A 89 -6.67 -0.83 19.99
CA LEU A 89 -6.27 -0.78 18.59
C LEU A 89 -6.05 0.68 18.21
N ASN A 90 -4.83 1.05 17.82
CA ASN A 90 -4.59 2.37 17.25
C ASN A 90 -5.15 2.39 15.82
N THR A 91 -6.35 2.95 15.66
CA THR A 91 -7.03 3.10 14.37
C THR A 91 -6.73 4.43 13.69
N GLU A 92 -5.76 5.22 14.15
CA GLU A 92 -5.48 6.54 13.53
C GLU A 92 -5.15 6.43 12.03
N VAL A 93 -4.53 5.31 11.64
CA VAL A 93 -4.31 4.98 10.23
C VAL A 93 -5.63 4.96 9.44
N ALA A 94 -6.67 4.31 9.96
CA ALA A 94 -7.96 4.22 9.28
C ALA A 94 -8.71 5.57 9.28
N LYS A 95 -8.53 6.37 10.34
CA LYS A 95 -9.19 7.68 10.49
C LYS A 95 -8.60 8.76 9.56
N ASN A 96 -7.30 8.69 9.26
CA ASN A 96 -6.59 9.73 8.51
C ASN A 96 -6.28 9.37 7.05
N LEU A 97 -6.88 8.30 6.50
CA LEU A 97 -6.64 7.88 5.11
C LEU A 97 -6.87 9.00 4.09
N GLN A 98 -7.82 9.89 4.33
CA GLN A 98 -8.14 11.02 3.45
C GLN A 98 -7.10 12.16 3.49
N GLN A 99 -6.27 12.26 4.54
CA GLN A 99 -5.29 13.33 4.71
C GLN A 99 -3.89 12.96 4.19
N LEU A 100 -3.69 11.72 3.76
CA LEU A 100 -2.38 11.24 3.32
C LEU A 100 -2.08 11.69 1.89
N THR A 101 -0.79 11.91 1.61
CA THR A 101 -0.28 12.25 0.27
C THR A 101 -0.67 11.23 -0.79
N TRP A 102 -0.95 9.99 -0.38
CA TRP A 102 -1.57 8.99 -1.24
C TRP A 102 -2.95 9.47 -1.72
N ALA A 103 -3.87 9.87 -0.84
CA ALA A 103 -5.22 10.31 -1.21
C ALA A 103 -5.28 11.61 -2.04
N THR A 104 -4.21 12.41 -2.08
CA THR A 104 -4.18 13.68 -2.83
C THR A 104 -3.79 13.53 -4.30
N ARG A 105 -3.35 12.34 -4.74
CA ARG A 105 -3.00 12.07 -6.14
C ARG A 105 -4.21 11.53 -6.90
N ALA A 106 -4.57 12.12 -8.04
CA ALA A 106 -5.74 11.70 -8.82
C ALA A 106 -5.78 10.18 -9.15
N TRP A 107 -4.62 9.53 -9.25
CA TRP A 107 -4.50 8.10 -9.59
C TRP A 107 -4.78 7.14 -8.44
N THR A 108 -4.70 7.58 -7.18
CA THR A 108 -4.86 6.70 -6.01
C THR A 108 -6.32 6.36 -5.72
N PHE A 109 -7.25 7.15 -6.25
CA PHE A 109 -8.67 6.79 -6.27
C PHE A 109 -8.90 5.47 -7.01
N LYS A 110 -8.25 5.28 -8.16
CA LYS A 110 -8.32 4.02 -8.93
C LYS A 110 -7.66 2.86 -8.18
N GLU A 111 -6.51 3.11 -7.57
CA GLU A 111 -5.80 2.12 -6.73
C GLU A 111 -6.65 1.64 -5.56
N GLY A 112 -7.32 2.58 -4.87
CA GLY A 112 -8.09 2.30 -3.67
C GLY A 112 -9.42 1.62 -3.96
N ILE A 113 -10.19 2.12 -4.93
CA ILE A 113 -11.59 1.69 -5.12
C ILE A 113 -11.70 0.46 -6.02
N LEU A 114 -10.84 0.35 -7.04
CA LEU A 114 -10.98 -0.75 -8.02
C LEU A 114 -10.28 -2.02 -7.54
N SER A 115 -9.28 -1.92 -6.66
CA SER A 115 -8.58 -3.08 -6.12
C SER A 115 -9.45 -3.87 -5.15
N LYS A 116 -9.74 -5.12 -5.50
CA LYS A 116 -10.53 -6.04 -4.66
C LYS A 116 -9.84 -6.38 -3.33
N ARG A 117 -8.51 -6.44 -3.31
CA ARG A 117 -7.72 -6.77 -2.12
C ARG A 117 -6.53 -5.83 -2.04
N ARG A 118 -6.34 -5.21 -0.88
CA ARG A 118 -5.32 -4.18 -0.66
C ARG A 118 -4.52 -4.51 0.58
N LEU A 119 -3.20 -4.45 0.45
CA LEU A 119 -2.26 -4.56 1.56
C LEU A 119 -1.62 -3.19 1.79
N VAL A 120 -2.09 -2.51 2.83
CA VAL A 120 -1.81 -1.10 3.09
C VAL A 120 -0.74 -1.01 4.16
N PHE A 121 0.48 -0.62 3.77
CA PHE A 121 1.62 -0.42 4.64
C PHE A 121 1.60 0.96 5.28
N THR A 122 1.65 1.00 6.61
CA THR A 122 1.80 2.24 7.38
C THR A 122 3.03 2.17 8.27
N HIS A 123 3.38 3.28 8.93
CA HIS A 123 4.54 3.32 9.82
C HIS A 123 4.47 2.28 10.95
N GLN A 124 3.26 1.87 11.31
CA GLN A 124 2.95 1.16 12.55
C GLN A 124 2.32 -0.20 12.29
N ALA A 125 1.49 -0.32 11.24
CA ALA A 125 0.70 -1.51 10.95
C ALA A 125 0.61 -1.81 9.45
N ILE A 126 0.19 -3.03 9.13
CA ILE A 126 -0.31 -3.37 7.80
C ILE A 126 -1.81 -3.60 7.95
N LEU A 127 -2.60 -2.95 7.11
CA LEU A 127 -4.03 -3.22 6.99
C LEU A 127 -4.27 -4.07 5.74
N TYR A 128 -5.04 -5.14 5.90
CA TYR A 128 -5.58 -5.90 4.79
C TYR A 128 -7.05 -5.52 4.60
N ILE A 129 -7.40 -5.02 3.42
CA ILE A 129 -8.76 -4.57 3.08
C ILE A 129 -9.24 -5.36 1.87
N CYS A 130 -10.35 -6.08 2.00
CA CYS A 130 -10.98 -6.89 0.97
C CYS A 130 -12.47 -6.59 0.82
#